data_AF-A0A9P0YZT1-F1
#
_entry.id   AF-A0A9P0YZT1-F1
#
_cell.length_a   1.000
_cell.length_b   1.000
_cell.length_c   1.000
_cell.angle_alpha   90.00
_cell.angle_beta   90.00
_cell.angle_gamma   90.00
#
_symmetry.space_group_name_H-M   'P 1'
#
loop_
_entity.id
_entity.type
_entity.pdbx_description
1 polymer ?
#
loop_
_entity_poly.entity_id
_entity_poly.type
_entity_poly.pdbx_seq_one_letter_code
_entity_poly.pdbx_strand_id
1 'polypeptide(L)'
;MNNRFTESSSELLMCIASLSPKDSFSNFDVKRLLRLANLYPDDFSSREKFELNEQLRMFITFVKSSPRFSGLQSIGDLAKTLVETEWHTTYKLVYRLIQLALVLPVTTATVERSFSTMKFIKNDLRNKIG
;
A
#
# COMPACT_ATOMS: atom_id res chain seq x y z
N MET A 1 -7.76 -5.56 -25.81
CA MET A 1 -8.02 -4.55 -24.76
C MET A 1 -7.79 -5.19 -23.40
N ASN A 2 -6.60 -5.06 -22.80
CA ASN A 2 -6.30 -5.56 -21.44
C ASN A 2 -5.15 -4.81 -20.72
N ASN A 3 -4.52 -3.80 -21.34
CA ASN A 3 -3.38 -3.10 -20.73
C ASN A 3 -3.77 -2.11 -19.60
N ARG A 4 -5.04 -1.67 -19.54
CA ARG A 4 -5.48 -0.66 -18.58
C ARG A 4 -5.55 -1.21 -17.15
N PHE A 5 -5.86 -2.50 -17.00
CA PHE A 5 -5.92 -3.16 -15.70
C PHE A 5 -4.52 -3.37 -15.11
N THR A 6 -3.54 -3.74 -15.95
CA THR A 6 -2.14 -3.96 -15.54
C THR A 6 -1.42 -2.66 -15.15
N GLU A 7 -1.72 -1.55 -15.81
CA GLU A 7 -1.12 -0.25 -15.52
C GLU A 7 -1.56 0.28 -14.14
N SER A 8 -2.86 0.18 -13.83
CA SER A 8 -3.39 0.56 -12.51
C SER A 8 -2.90 -0.35 -11.38
N SER A 9 -2.69 -1.65 -11.63
CA SER A 9 -2.10 -2.56 -10.64
C SER A 9 -0.63 -2.26 -10.35
N SER A 10 0.15 -1.92 -11.37
CA SER A 10 1.55 -1.50 -11.21
C SER A 10 1.65 -0.18 -10.45
N GLU A 11 0.82 0.81 -10.79
CA GLU A 11 0.74 2.09 -10.09
C GLU A 11 0.41 1.90 -8.61
N LEU A 12 -0.56 1.05 -8.29
CA LEU A 12 -0.94 0.72 -6.91
C LEU A 12 0.24 0.10 -6.13
N LEU A 13 0.92 -0.89 -6.69
CA LEU A 13 2.07 -1.53 -6.06
C LEU A 13 3.21 -0.55 -5.81
N MET A 14 3.46 0.36 -6.76
CA MET A 14 4.47 1.41 -6.61
C MET A 14 4.11 2.41 -5.51
N CYS A 15 2.83 2.72 -5.33
CA CYS A 15 2.38 3.55 -4.22
C CYS A 15 2.52 2.85 -2.86
N ILE A 16 2.17 1.56 -2.78
CA ILE A 16 2.35 0.75 -1.57
C ILE A 16 3.83 0.60 -1.22
N ALA A 17 4.69 0.39 -2.21
CA ALA A 17 6.14 0.31 -2.02
C ALA A 17 6.73 1.58 -1.41
N SER A 18 6.10 2.75 -1.63
CA SER A 18 6.50 4.00 -1.01
C SER A 18 6.19 4.11 0.49
N LEU A 19 5.44 3.17 1.08
CA LEU A 19 5.30 3.05 2.55
C LEU A 19 6.39 2.16 3.18
N SER A 20 7.24 1.52 2.39
CA SER A 20 8.23 0.58 2.89
C SER A 20 9.22 1.28 3.84
N PRO A 21 9.39 0.79 5.08
CA PRO A 21 10.39 1.34 6.01
C PRO A 21 11.82 0.91 5.68
N LYS A 22 12.01 -0.06 4.77
CA LYS A 22 13.32 -0.55 4.35
C LYS A 22 14.26 0.59 3.92
N ASP A 23 15.55 0.36 4.17
CA ASP A 23 16.62 1.29 3.83
C ASP A 23 16.36 2.72 4.32
N SER A 24 15.83 2.84 5.55
CA SER A 24 15.46 4.11 6.17
C SER A 24 14.44 4.89 5.33
N PHE A 25 13.35 4.23 4.96
CA PHE A 25 12.27 4.82 4.17
C PHE A 25 12.78 5.45 2.85
N SER A 26 13.72 4.80 2.18
CA SER A 26 14.37 5.31 0.95
C SER A 26 13.38 5.56 -0.19
N ASN A 27 12.33 4.75 -0.26
CA ASN A 27 11.30 4.82 -1.30
C ASN A 27 10.13 5.75 -0.95
N PHE A 28 10.19 6.43 0.19
CA PHE A 28 9.10 7.28 0.65
C PHE A 28 8.89 8.47 -0.30
N ASP A 29 7.67 8.54 -0.87
CA ASP A 29 7.30 9.56 -1.84
C ASP A 29 5.89 10.06 -1.53
N VAL A 30 5.81 11.32 -1.09
CA VAL A 30 4.54 11.96 -0.71
C VAL A 30 3.54 11.97 -1.87
N LYS A 31 3.99 12.23 -3.11
CA LYS A 31 3.10 12.32 -4.27
C LYS A 31 2.48 10.96 -4.58
N ARG A 32 3.25 9.88 -4.49
CA ARG A 32 2.74 8.51 -4.68
C ARG A 32 1.78 8.10 -3.57
N LEU A 33 2.04 8.51 -2.33
CA LEU A 33 1.14 8.22 -1.21
C LEU A 33 -0.17 9.02 -1.30
N LEU A 34 -0.13 10.26 -1.77
CA LEU A 34 -1.35 11.00 -2.12
C LEU A 34 -2.08 10.39 -3.31
N ARG A 35 -1.35 9.83 -4.27
CA ARG A 35 -1.96 9.09 -5.37
C ARG A 35 -2.69 7.84 -4.86
N LEU A 36 -2.12 7.12 -3.89
CA LEU A 36 -2.80 6.02 -3.20
C LEU A 36 -4.13 6.48 -2.60
N ALA A 37 -4.13 7.57 -1.83
CA ALA A 37 -5.37 8.12 -1.27
C ALA A 37 -6.39 8.55 -2.35
N ASN A 38 -5.92 8.99 -3.52
CA ASN A 38 -6.81 9.33 -4.64
C ASN A 38 -7.46 8.11 -5.31
N LEU A 39 -6.84 6.94 -5.23
CA LEU A 39 -7.45 5.68 -5.72
C LEU A 39 -8.61 5.20 -4.83
N TYR A 40 -8.71 5.71 -3.60
CA TYR A 40 -9.74 5.35 -2.61
C TYR A 40 -10.54 6.59 -2.17
N PRO A 41 -11.37 7.16 -3.06
CA PRO A 41 -12.12 8.40 -2.77
C PRO A 41 -13.16 8.24 -1.65
N ASP A 42 -13.63 7.01 -1.38
CA ASP A 42 -14.57 6.73 -0.29
C ASP A 42 -13.88 6.68 1.09
N ASP A 43 -12.58 6.37 1.13
CA ASP A 43 -11.79 6.30 2.37
C ASP A 43 -11.14 7.63 2.77
N PHE A 44 -11.01 8.56 1.80
CA PHE A 44 -10.42 9.88 2.01
C PHE A 44 -11.21 10.99 1.32
N SER A 45 -11.78 11.88 2.11
CA SER A 45 -12.37 13.13 1.61
C SER A 45 -11.31 14.09 1.03
N SER A 46 -11.73 15.05 0.22
CA SER A 46 -10.83 16.09 -0.33
C SER A 46 -10.09 16.86 0.76
N ARG A 47 -10.74 17.12 1.90
CA ARG A 47 -10.12 17.79 3.05
C ARG A 47 -9.06 16.89 3.70
N GLU A 48 -9.37 15.62 3.93
CA GLU A 48 -8.40 14.67 4.49
C GLU A 48 -7.19 14.47 3.57
N LYS A 49 -7.36 14.51 2.25
CA LYS A 49 -6.22 14.42 1.31
C LYS A 49 -5.26 15.60 1.44
N PHE A 50 -5.79 16.80 1.68
CA PHE A 50 -4.96 17.98 1.97
C PHE A 50 -4.23 17.82 3.30
N GLU A 51 -4.92 17.40 4.36
CA GLU A 51 -4.31 17.18 5.67
C GLU A 51 -3.27 16.04 5.65
N LEU A 52 -3.55 15.00 4.89
CA LEU A 52 -2.65 13.86 4.68
C LEU A 52 -1.32 14.30 4.07
N ASN A 53 -1.32 15.25 3.13
CA ASN A 53 -0.09 15.81 2.57
C ASN A 53 0.81 16.38 3.67
N GLU A 54 0.24 17.17 4.58
CA GLU A 54 0.98 17.77 5.70
C GLU A 54 1.42 16.70 6.71
N GLN A 55 0.54 15.76 7.07
CA GLN A 55 0.88 14.66 7.97
C GLN A 55 2.01 13.79 7.40
N LEU A 56 2.02 13.47 6.11
CA LEU A 56 3.08 12.67 5.47
C LEU A 56 4.45 13.36 5.55
N ARG A 57 4.50 14.68 5.35
CA ARG A 57 5.74 15.47 5.44
C ARG A 57 6.29 15.51 6.87
N MET A 58 5.42 15.62 7.87
CA MET A 58 5.84 15.55 9.28
C MET A 58 6.23 14.13 9.70
N PHE A 59 5.46 13.13 9.25
CA PHE A 59 5.65 11.73 9.57
C PHE A 59 7.03 11.24 9.15
N ILE A 60 7.46 11.52 7.92
CA ILE A 60 8.75 11.04 7.42
C ILE A 60 9.93 11.61 8.22
N THR A 61 9.86 12.88 8.63
CA THR A 61 10.87 13.50 9.50
C THR A 61 10.87 12.83 10.86
N PHE A 62 9.70 12.57 11.43
CA PHE A 62 9.55 11.91 12.72
C PHE A 62 10.12 10.48 12.73
N VAL A 63 9.69 9.62 11.80
CA VAL A 63 10.12 8.21 11.77
C VAL A 63 11.61 8.07 11.45
N LYS A 64 12.18 8.96 10.62
CA LYS A 64 13.64 8.96 10.34
C LYS A 64 14.47 9.40 11.53
N SER A 65 13.93 10.25 12.39
CA SER A 65 14.65 10.78 13.57
C SER A 65 14.55 9.86 14.79
N SER A 66 13.61 8.91 14.78
CA SER A 66 13.30 8.08 15.94
C SER A 66 13.95 6.69 15.82
N PRO A 67 14.78 6.28 16.79
CA PRO A 67 15.42 4.96 16.77
C PRO A 67 14.40 3.81 16.86
N ARG A 68 13.17 4.08 17.32
CA ARG A 68 12.09 3.09 17.39
C ARG A 68 11.64 2.58 16.03
N PHE A 69 11.83 3.37 14.98
CA PHE A 69 11.46 3.01 13.60
C PHE A 69 12.67 2.59 12.75
N SER A 70 13.85 2.49 13.36
CA SER A 70 15.06 2.05 12.66
C SER A 70 15.02 0.55 12.37
N GLY A 71 15.45 0.16 11.18
CA GLY A 71 15.64 -1.25 10.81
C GLY A 71 14.35 -2.05 10.60
N LEU A 72 13.17 -1.42 10.60
CA LEU A 72 11.91 -2.10 10.30
C LEU A 72 11.93 -2.66 8.87
N GLN A 73 11.44 -3.89 8.68
CA GLN A 73 11.56 -4.63 7.43
C GLN A 73 10.26 -4.67 6.62
N SER A 74 9.11 -4.44 7.27
CA SER A 74 7.81 -4.53 6.62
C SER A 74 6.87 -3.40 7.05
N ILE A 75 5.86 -3.16 6.20
CA ILE A 75 4.74 -2.25 6.53
C ILE A 75 3.98 -2.75 7.77
N GLY A 76 3.95 -4.07 7.99
CA GLY A 76 3.35 -4.67 9.19
C GLY A 76 4.09 -4.30 10.47
N ASP A 77 5.43 -4.32 10.44
CA ASP A 77 6.27 -3.88 11.56
C ASP A 77 6.05 -2.40 11.85
N LEU A 78 6.00 -1.57 10.80
CA LEU A 78 5.69 -0.14 10.90
C LEU A 78 4.34 0.10 11.59
N ALA A 79 3.29 -0.59 11.14
CA ALA A 79 1.96 -0.46 11.72
C ALA A 79 1.94 -0.87 13.20
N LYS A 80 2.60 -1.99 13.54
CA LYS A 80 2.71 -2.47 14.91
C LYS A 80 3.44 -1.47 15.80
N THR A 81 4.60 -0.98 15.37
CA THR A 81 5.37 0.01 16.13
C THR A 81 4.59 1.31 16.34
N LEU A 82 3.81 1.79 15.36
CA LEU A 82 2.95 2.98 15.51
C LEU A 82 1.85 2.80 16.55
N VAL A 83 1.34 1.58 16.72
CA VAL A 83 0.34 1.25 17.75
C VAL A 83 1.01 1.19 19.11
N GLU A 84 2.10 0.45 19.24
CA GLU A 84 2.86 0.28 20.50
C GLU A 84 3.39 1.61 21.05
N THR A 85 3.68 2.57 20.18
CA THR A 85 4.16 3.90 20.54
C THR A 85 3.08 4.98 20.54
N GLU A 86 1.82 4.60 20.33
CA GLU A 86 0.62 5.47 20.31
C GLU A 86 0.59 6.56 19.22
N TRP A 87 1.63 6.68 18.39
CA TRP A 87 1.74 7.67 17.31
C TRP A 87 0.74 7.47 16.16
N HIS A 88 0.10 6.30 16.07
CA HIS A 88 -1.03 6.09 15.15
C HIS A 88 -2.19 7.08 15.40
N THR A 89 -2.33 7.60 16.62
CA THR A 89 -3.34 8.62 16.95
C THR A 89 -2.94 10.03 16.53
N THR A 90 -1.64 10.32 16.40
CA THR A 90 -1.14 11.62 15.91
C THR A 90 -1.15 11.63 14.38
N TYR A 91 -0.68 10.56 13.76
CA TYR A 91 -0.61 10.41 12.30
C TYR A 91 -1.77 9.59 11.76
N LYS A 92 -3.01 9.92 12.14
CA LYS A 92 -4.22 9.10 11.86
C LYS A 92 -4.41 8.81 10.36
N LEU A 93 -4.16 9.79 9.50
CA LEU A 93 -4.39 9.65 8.06
C LEU A 93 -3.28 8.80 7.41
N VAL A 94 -2.05 8.94 7.89
CA VAL A 94 -0.93 8.08 7.48
C VAL A 94 -1.16 6.64 7.94
N TYR A 95 -1.64 6.47 9.18
CA TYR A 95 -1.97 5.15 9.71
C TYR A 95 -3.12 4.49 8.92
N ARG A 96 -4.15 5.26 8.53
CA ARG A 96 -5.21 4.77 7.63
C ARG A 96 -4.66 4.31 6.27
N LEU A 97 -3.74 5.07 5.66
CA LEU A 97 -3.05 4.64 4.44
C LEU A 97 -2.28 3.32 4.64
N ILE A 98 -1.59 3.18 5.76
CA ILE A 98 -0.85 1.95 6.12
C ILE A 98 -1.82 0.77 6.26
N GLN A 99 -2.97 0.97 6.92
CA GLN A 99 -4.00 -0.06 7.04
C GLN A 99 -4.55 -0.48 5.67
N LEU A 100 -4.86 0.47 4.78
CA LEU A 100 -5.26 0.16 3.41
C LEU A 100 -4.18 -0.67 2.71
N ALA A 101 -2.91 -0.25 2.78
CA ALA A 101 -1.80 -0.98 2.19
C ALA A 101 -1.58 -2.39 2.78
N LEU A 102 -2.06 -2.68 3.98
CA LEU A 102 -2.01 -4.01 4.59
C LEU A 102 -3.22 -4.90 4.21
N VAL A 103 -4.39 -4.30 3.96
CA VAL A 103 -5.60 -5.03 3.56
C VAL A 103 -5.60 -5.37 2.07
N LEU A 104 -5.03 -4.50 1.24
CA LEU A 104 -5.00 -4.68 -0.22
C LEU A 104 -4.18 -5.89 -0.71
N PRO A 105 -3.02 -6.25 -0.14
CA PRO A 105 -2.29 -7.47 -0.52
C PRO A 105 -3.09 -8.75 -0.28
N VAL A 106 -3.97 -8.75 0.71
CA VAL A 106 -4.83 -9.91 1.05
C VAL A 106 -5.90 -10.11 -0.03
N THR A 107 -6.42 -9.03 -0.61
CA THR A 107 -7.43 -9.11 -1.67
C THR A 107 -6.81 -9.44 -3.03
N THR A 108 -5.67 -8.86 -3.40
CA THR A 108 -5.00 -9.18 -4.68
C THR A 108 -4.48 -10.62 -4.75
N ALA A 109 -3.91 -11.17 -3.67
CA ALA A 109 -3.48 -12.57 -3.65
C ALA A 109 -4.66 -13.56 -3.76
N THR A 110 -5.82 -13.23 -3.17
CA THR A 110 -7.02 -14.07 -3.24
C THR A 110 -7.62 -14.05 -4.65
N VAL A 111 -7.66 -12.88 -5.29
CA VAL A 111 -8.19 -12.74 -6.65
C VAL A 111 -7.23 -13.39 -7.66
N GLU A 112 -5.91 -13.17 -7.59
CA GLU A 112 -4.96 -13.80 -8.51
C GLU A 112 -4.91 -15.33 -8.38
N ARG A 113 -5.06 -15.89 -7.17
CA ARG A 113 -5.10 -17.34 -6.97
C ARG A 113 -6.35 -17.96 -7.61
N SER A 114 -7.51 -17.32 -7.46
CA SER A 114 -8.75 -17.76 -8.12
C SER A 114 -8.71 -17.61 -9.65
N PHE A 115 -8.11 -16.53 -10.18
CA PHE A 115 -7.93 -16.34 -11.62
C PHE A 115 -6.86 -17.26 -12.23
N SER A 116 -5.82 -17.62 -11.48
CA SER A 116 -4.78 -18.58 -11.92
C SER A 116 -5.38 -19.98 -12.10
N THR A 117 -6.25 -20.42 -11.19
CA THR A 117 -6.99 -21.68 -11.33
C THR A 117 -7.92 -21.67 -12.56
N MET A 118 -8.56 -20.54 -12.89
CA MET A 118 -9.37 -20.41 -14.11
C MET A 118 -8.55 -20.49 -15.42
N LYS A 119 -7.31 -19.98 -15.43
CA LYS A 119 -6.42 -20.12 -16.59
C LYS A 119 -5.99 -21.56 -16.83
N PHE A 120 -5.84 -22.37 -15.77
CA PHE A 120 -5.48 -23.78 -15.88
C PHE A 120 -6.61 -24.61 -16.53
N ILE A 121 -7.86 -24.43 -16.08
CA ILE A 121 -9.02 -25.17 -16.63
C ILE A 121 -9.25 -24.87 -18.12
N LYS A 122 -9.02 -23.63 -18.54
CA LYS A 122 -9.22 -23.23 -19.94
C LYS A 122 -8.12 -23.74 -20.89
N ASN A 123 -6.93 -24.05 -20.40
CA ASN A 123 -5.86 -24.63 -21.22
C ASN A 123 -5.96 -26.17 -21.32
N ASP A 124 -6.50 -26.85 -20.30
CA ASP A 124 -6.69 -28.31 -20.32
C ASP A 124 -7.77 -28.73 -21.35
N LEU A 125 -8.83 -27.93 -21.51
CA LEU A 125 -9.89 -28.18 -22.51
C LEU A 125 -9.45 -27.94 -23.95
N ARG A 126 -8.36 -27.20 -24.20
CA ARG A 126 -7.88 -26.90 -25.57
C ARG A 126 -6.77 -27.84 -26.05
N ASN A 127 -6.17 -28.62 -25.15
CA ASN A 127 -5.17 -29.65 -25.49
C ASN A 127 -5.74 -31.07 -25.60
N LYS A 128 -7.07 -31.23 -25.68
CA LYS A 128 -7.76 -32.52 -25.88
C LYS A 128 -8.60 -32.58 -27.17
N ILE A 129 -8.17 -31.88 -28.22
CA ILE A 129 -8.64 -32.16 -29.58
C ILE A 129 -7.39 -32.58 -30.37
N GLY A 130 -7.23 -33.89 -30.51
CA GLY A 130 -6.45 -34.47 -31.60
C GLY A 130 -7.17 -34.31 -32.93
#